data_AF-A0A183IDX3-F1
#
_entry.id   AF-A0A183IDX3-F1
#
_cell.length_a   1.000
_cell.length_b   1.000
_cell.length_c   1.000
_cell.angle_alpha   90.00
_cell.angle_beta   90.00
_cell.angle_gamma   90.00
#
_symmetry.space_group_name_H-M   'P 1'
#
loop_
_entity.id
_entity.type
_entity.pdbx_description
1 polymer ?
#
loop_
_entity_poly.entity_id
_entity_poly.type
_entity_poly.pdbx_seq_one_letter_code
_entity_poly.pdbx_strand_id
1 'polypeptide(L)'
;MKIIFVFSDHRQAVSCLPEPQPDEEHGASDSSSVSPDDADDSDSEDERPPVLSIHNYFLQSSVNATLSDRLAARIYRKDTLSLKNMLDTPPPVDDIPNQTVQERREKMAEASIKLERKLSQRPTARELEQRNILKGRWPRGPSFFRSEMMEQRRRVLLRKLSFRPTIEELKDRQIIKFNDYVEVTNAESYDRRSDKPWVHLTPQEKAAIRKELNEFKSCEMEVHEASRQFTRFHRP
;
A
#
# COMPACT_ATOMS: atom_id res chain seq x y z
N MET A 1 -3.13 10.05 52.76
CA MET A 1 -1.69 9.74 52.75
C MET A 1 -1.07 10.40 51.54
N LYS A 2 -0.11 11.31 51.74
CA LYS A 2 0.63 11.95 50.64
C LYS A 2 1.83 11.07 50.32
N ILE A 3 1.82 10.45 49.15
CA ILE A 3 2.97 9.69 48.64
C ILE A 3 4.03 10.72 48.26
N ILE A 4 5.14 10.74 48.99
CA ILE A 4 6.31 11.57 48.68
C ILE A 4 7.20 10.74 47.75
N PHE A 5 7.26 11.13 46.48
CA PHE A 5 8.25 10.59 45.55
C PHE A 5 9.59 11.28 45.80
N VAL A 6 10.57 10.51 46.29
CA VAL A 6 11.96 10.96 46.38
C VAL A 6 12.62 10.64 45.04
N PHE A 7 12.78 11.65 44.18
CA PHE A 7 13.59 11.54 42.97
C PHE A 7 15.07 11.55 43.38
N SER A 8 15.76 10.42 43.25
CA SER A 8 17.23 10.39 43.26
C SER A 8 17.72 10.68 41.85
N ASP A 9 18.36 11.82 41.69
CA ASP A 9 18.89 12.30 40.42
C ASP A 9 20.28 11.68 40.19
N HIS A 10 20.32 10.53 39.51
CA HIS A 10 21.56 9.96 38.99
C HIS A 10 21.75 10.40 37.54
N ARG A 11 22.40 11.56 37.38
CA ARG A 11 22.95 12.00 36.09
C ARG A 11 24.13 11.11 35.72
N GLN A 12 23.89 10.15 34.84
CA GLN A 12 24.94 9.52 34.05
C GLN A 12 24.89 10.06 32.63
N ALA A 13 26.02 10.62 32.19
CA ALA A 13 26.20 11.17 30.86
C ALA A 13 26.06 10.05 29.82
N VAL A 14 25.00 10.10 29.01
CA VAL A 14 24.79 9.21 27.86
C VAL A 14 25.44 9.87 26.65
N SER A 15 26.49 9.27 26.12
CA SER A 15 27.10 9.68 24.84
C SER A 15 26.12 9.42 23.70
N CYS A 16 25.79 10.47 22.95
CA CYS A 16 24.94 10.42 21.77
C CYS A 16 25.46 9.42 20.73
N LEU A 17 24.60 8.50 20.30
CA LEU A 17 24.78 7.70 19.10
C LEU A 17 23.61 8.03 18.13
N PRO A 18 23.81 8.11 16.80
CA PRO A 18 22.87 8.78 15.92
C PRO A 18 21.59 7.97 15.68
N GLU A 19 20.49 8.72 15.62
CA GLU A 19 19.11 8.30 15.38
C GLU A 19 18.89 7.78 13.94
N PRO A 20 18.25 6.61 13.74
CA PRO A 20 17.74 6.21 12.44
C PRO A 20 16.31 6.78 12.22
N GLN A 21 16.12 7.37 11.05
CA GLN A 21 14.88 7.98 10.55
C GLN A 21 13.72 6.97 10.41
N PRO A 22 12.44 7.44 10.43
CA PRO A 22 11.28 6.57 10.48
C PRO A 22 10.86 6.10 9.09
N ASP A 23 10.62 4.80 8.93
CA ASP A 23 9.90 4.25 7.78
C ASP A 23 8.47 3.88 8.17
N GLU A 24 7.56 4.52 7.45
CA GLU A 24 6.10 4.55 7.53
C GLU A 24 5.38 3.20 7.72
N GLU A 25 4.38 3.23 8.60
CA GLU A 25 3.38 2.19 8.83
C GLU A 25 2.78 1.65 7.53
N HIS A 26 2.65 0.33 7.43
CA HIS A 26 1.70 -0.28 6.49
C HIS A 26 0.86 -1.31 7.24
N GLY A 27 -0.44 -1.00 7.28
CA GLY A 27 -1.48 -1.71 8.00
C GLY A 27 -1.64 -3.17 7.57
N ALA A 28 -2.01 -3.96 8.57
CA ALA A 28 -2.45 -5.33 8.41
C ALA A 28 -3.71 -5.38 7.54
N SER A 29 -3.74 -6.31 6.58
CA SER A 29 -4.99 -6.85 6.08
C SER A 29 -4.87 -8.36 5.89
N ASP A 30 -5.81 -9.01 6.56
CA ASP A 30 -6.21 -10.41 6.53
C ASP A 30 -6.61 -10.84 5.12
N SER A 31 -6.22 -12.05 4.70
CA SER A 31 -6.80 -12.74 3.54
C SER A 31 -6.46 -14.23 3.57
N SER A 32 -7.46 -14.99 4.04
CA SER A 32 -7.97 -16.26 3.53
C SER A 32 -6.99 -17.21 2.81
N SER A 33 -6.77 -18.35 3.47
CA SER A 33 -6.25 -19.59 2.93
C SER A 33 -7.14 -20.15 1.80
N VAL A 34 -6.54 -20.45 0.65
CA VAL A 34 -7.08 -21.44 -0.29
C VAL A 34 -5.97 -22.42 -0.64
N SER A 35 -6.24 -23.70 -0.42
CA SER A 35 -5.36 -24.82 -0.73
C SER A 35 -5.33 -25.09 -2.25
N PRO A 36 -4.23 -25.63 -2.80
CA PRO A 36 -4.21 -26.18 -4.15
C PRO A 36 -4.60 -27.67 -4.13
N ASP A 37 -5.53 -28.06 -5.00
CA ASP A 37 -5.75 -29.46 -5.37
C ASP A 37 -5.01 -29.75 -6.68
N ASP A 38 -4.20 -30.81 -6.64
CA ASP A 38 -3.41 -31.37 -7.73
C ASP A 38 -4.20 -32.39 -8.57
N ALA A 39 -3.72 -32.59 -9.81
CA ALA A 39 -4.03 -33.67 -10.78
C ALA A 39 -5.41 -33.61 -11.47
N ASP A 40 -5.58 -33.89 -12.76
CA ASP A 40 -4.92 -34.94 -13.55
C ASP A 40 -5.00 -34.71 -15.08
N ASP A 41 -4.05 -35.38 -15.74
CA ASP A 41 -3.73 -35.70 -17.12
C ASP A 41 -4.88 -35.95 -18.13
N SER A 42 -4.70 -35.48 -19.38
CA SER A 42 -4.98 -36.30 -20.57
C SER A 42 -4.38 -35.68 -21.85
N ASP A 43 -3.28 -36.28 -22.24
CA ASP A 43 -2.58 -36.22 -23.52
C ASP A 43 -3.48 -36.66 -24.70
N SER A 44 -3.51 -35.89 -25.79
CA SER A 44 -4.12 -36.31 -27.06
C SER A 44 -3.24 -35.87 -28.24
N GLU A 45 -2.49 -36.85 -28.75
CA GLU A 45 -1.72 -36.81 -29.99
C GLU A 45 -2.66 -36.66 -31.20
N ASP A 46 -2.50 -35.59 -31.99
CA ASP A 46 -3.24 -35.38 -33.23
C ASP A 46 -2.28 -35.50 -34.44
N GLU A 47 -2.32 -36.68 -35.07
CA GLU A 47 -1.64 -37.07 -36.30
C GLU A 47 -2.02 -36.15 -37.48
N ARG A 48 -1.08 -35.32 -37.96
CA ARG A 48 -1.25 -34.52 -39.18
C ARG A 48 -1.02 -35.37 -40.44
N PRO A 49 -1.93 -35.37 -41.43
CA PRO A 49 -1.70 -36.07 -42.68
C PRO A 49 -0.64 -35.36 -43.56
N PRO A 50 0.12 -36.09 -44.38
CA PRO A 50 1.18 -35.51 -45.19
C PRO A 50 0.62 -34.65 -46.34
N VAL A 51 1.18 -33.45 -46.49
CA VAL A 51 0.90 -32.52 -47.58
C VAL A 51 1.33 -33.14 -48.91
N LEU A 52 0.37 -33.55 -49.72
CA LEU A 52 0.60 -33.90 -51.12
C LEU A 52 1.02 -32.65 -51.88
N SER A 53 2.26 -32.65 -52.37
CA SER A 53 2.79 -31.65 -53.28
C SER A 53 1.85 -31.50 -54.49
N ILE A 54 1.37 -30.27 -54.72
CA ILE A 54 0.45 -29.86 -55.78
C ILE A 54 1.04 -30.11 -57.20
N HIS A 55 2.27 -30.61 -57.30
CA HIS A 55 2.98 -30.80 -58.56
C HIS A 55 2.69 -32.10 -59.33
N ASN A 56 1.78 -32.96 -58.87
CA ASN A 56 1.56 -34.27 -59.51
C ASN A 56 0.18 -34.51 -60.16
N TYR A 57 -0.65 -33.48 -60.38
CA TYR A 57 -1.98 -33.66 -60.99
C TYR A 57 -2.22 -32.98 -62.36
N PHE A 58 -1.17 -32.50 -63.04
CA PHE A 58 -1.37 -31.74 -64.29
C PHE A 58 -0.75 -32.33 -65.56
N LEU A 59 -0.50 -33.64 -65.61
CA LEU A 59 0.08 -34.30 -66.79
C LEU A 59 -0.80 -35.36 -67.45
N GLN A 60 -2.13 -35.26 -67.35
CA GLN A 60 -3.02 -36.16 -68.09
C GLN A 60 -4.26 -35.45 -68.65
N SER A 61 -4.07 -34.55 -69.62
CA SER A 61 -5.02 -34.39 -70.73
C SER A 61 -4.56 -33.37 -71.77
N SER A 62 -4.73 -33.76 -73.04
CA SER A 62 -4.56 -32.98 -74.27
C SER A 62 -3.12 -32.73 -74.74
N VAL A 63 -2.60 -33.75 -75.44
CA VAL A 63 -1.62 -33.56 -76.52
C VAL A 63 -2.33 -32.87 -77.69
N ASN A 64 -1.67 -31.85 -78.27
CA ASN A 64 -2.07 -31.01 -79.41
C ASN A 64 -2.44 -29.54 -79.08
N ALA A 65 -1.76 -28.92 -78.11
CA ALA A 65 -1.70 -27.45 -78.02
C ALA A 65 -0.25 -27.02 -77.78
N THR A 66 0.30 -26.15 -78.64
CA THR A 66 1.66 -25.65 -78.49
C THR A 66 1.78 -24.83 -77.20
N LEU A 67 2.98 -24.70 -76.62
CA LEU A 67 3.20 -23.87 -75.42
C LEU A 67 2.71 -22.42 -75.64
N SER A 68 2.83 -21.94 -76.89
CA SER A 68 2.30 -20.66 -77.37
C SER A 68 0.78 -20.60 -77.28
N ASP A 69 0.05 -21.63 -77.76
CA ASP A 69 -1.42 -21.68 -77.64
C ASP A 69 -1.88 -21.73 -76.19
N ARG A 70 -1.17 -22.46 -75.32
CA ARG A 70 -1.48 -22.52 -73.88
C ARG A 70 -1.19 -21.21 -73.17
N LEU A 71 -0.23 -20.43 -73.65
CA LEU A 71 0.05 -19.08 -73.15
C LEU A 71 -0.99 -18.09 -73.68
N ALA A 72 -1.31 -18.14 -74.97
CA ALA A 72 -2.31 -17.30 -75.62
C ALA A 72 -3.72 -17.53 -75.04
N ALA A 73 -4.11 -18.78 -74.77
CA ALA A 73 -5.36 -19.09 -74.08
C ALA A 73 -5.37 -18.59 -72.63
N ARG A 74 -4.22 -18.60 -71.94
CA ARG A 74 -4.08 -18.00 -70.60
C ARG A 74 -4.18 -16.49 -70.63
N ILE A 75 -3.52 -15.85 -71.59
CA ILE A 75 -3.56 -14.40 -71.79
C ILE A 75 -4.98 -13.98 -72.17
N TYR A 76 -5.60 -14.62 -73.16
CA TYR A 76 -6.97 -14.37 -73.55
C TYR A 76 -7.97 -14.61 -72.40
N ARG A 77 -7.80 -15.68 -71.62
CA ARG A 77 -8.62 -15.92 -70.42
C ARG A 77 -8.39 -14.86 -69.34
N LYS A 78 -7.16 -14.38 -69.17
CA LYS A 78 -6.80 -13.35 -68.19
C LYS A 78 -7.30 -11.97 -68.62
N ASP A 79 -7.20 -11.64 -69.90
CA ASP A 79 -7.69 -10.40 -70.50
C ASP A 79 -9.22 -10.38 -70.51
N THR A 80 -9.89 -11.49 -70.84
CA THR A 80 -11.35 -11.61 -70.71
C THR A 80 -11.81 -11.59 -69.25
N LEU A 81 -11.06 -12.15 -68.30
CA LEU A 81 -11.37 -12.04 -66.88
C LEU A 81 -11.20 -10.59 -66.39
N SER A 82 -10.14 -9.90 -66.82
CA SER A 82 -9.91 -8.49 -66.50
C SER A 82 -10.96 -7.57 -67.12
N LEU A 83 -11.37 -7.82 -68.36
CA LEU A 83 -12.45 -7.10 -69.03
C LEU A 83 -13.80 -7.36 -68.35
N LYS A 84 -14.11 -8.62 -68.01
CA LYS A 84 -15.34 -8.98 -67.29
C LYS A 84 -15.38 -8.40 -65.88
N ASN A 85 -14.26 -8.40 -65.17
CA ASN A 85 -14.14 -7.78 -63.85
C ASN A 85 -14.15 -6.24 -63.91
N MET A 86 -13.90 -5.62 -65.07
CA MET A 86 -14.07 -4.17 -65.25
C MET A 86 -15.51 -3.80 -65.62
N LEU A 87 -16.23 -4.67 -66.35
CA LEU A 87 -17.59 -4.41 -66.82
C LEU A 87 -18.70 -4.82 -65.82
N ASP A 88 -18.49 -5.89 -65.04
CA ASP A 88 -19.52 -6.52 -64.19
C ASP A 88 -19.23 -6.46 -62.66
N THR A 89 -18.22 -5.71 -62.21
CA THR A 89 -17.94 -5.66 -60.76
C THR A 89 -18.84 -4.63 -60.06
N PRO A 90 -19.78 -5.04 -59.19
CA PRO A 90 -20.46 -4.10 -58.29
C PRO A 90 -19.42 -3.38 -57.43
N PRO A 91 -19.72 -2.16 -56.92
CA PRO A 91 -18.78 -1.41 -56.07
C PRO A 91 -18.21 -2.32 -54.97
N PRO A 92 -16.92 -2.16 -54.59
CA PRO A 92 -16.23 -3.07 -53.69
C PRO A 92 -17.11 -3.37 -52.48
N VAL A 93 -17.53 -4.62 -52.37
CA VAL A 93 -18.37 -5.10 -51.28
C VAL A 93 -17.54 -5.04 -50.01
N ASP A 94 -18.09 -4.42 -48.96
CA ASP A 94 -17.44 -4.35 -47.65
C ASP A 94 -17.06 -5.76 -47.16
N ASP A 95 -15.76 -6.01 -46.95
CA ASP A 95 -15.20 -7.31 -46.49
C ASP A 95 -15.71 -7.75 -45.10
N ILE A 96 -16.47 -6.90 -44.40
CA ILE A 96 -17.02 -7.15 -43.06
C ILE A 96 -18.54 -6.99 -43.14
N PRO A 97 -19.32 -8.09 -43.09
CA PRO A 97 -20.77 -8.01 -43.16
C PRO A 97 -21.34 -7.26 -41.94
N ASN A 98 -22.39 -6.46 -42.18
CA ASN A 98 -23.13 -5.66 -41.19
C ASN A 98 -22.44 -4.41 -40.62
N GLN A 99 -21.39 -3.89 -41.27
CA GLN A 99 -20.79 -2.62 -40.85
C GLN A 99 -20.52 -1.73 -42.05
N THR A 100 -21.05 -0.50 -42.01
CA THR A 100 -20.75 0.50 -43.04
C THR A 100 -19.30 1.01 -42.91
N VAL A 101 -18.69 1.44 -44.03
CA VAL A 101 -17.36 2.08 -44.03
C VAL A 101 -17.26 3.24 -43.03
N GLN A 102 -18.34 4.01 -42.89
CA GLN A 102 -18.39 5.15 -41.98
C GLN A 102 -18.37 4.72 -40.51
N GLU A 103 -19.19 3.73 -40.14
CA GLU A 103 -19.21 3.15 -38.79
C GLU A 103 -17.86 2.53 -38.41
N ARG A 104 -17.12 1.98 -39.39
CA ARG A 104 -15.75 1.47 -39.18
C ARG A 104 -14.78 2.59 -38.82
N ARG A 105 -14.84 3.71 -39.55
CA ARG A 105 -14.02 4.90 -39.25
C ARG A 105 -14.35 5.47 -37.89
N GLU A 106 -15.62 5.52 -37.52
CA GLU A 106 -16.06 5.99 -36.21
C GLU A 106 -15.58 5.08 -35.07
N LYS A 107 -15.73 3.76 -35.17
CA LYS A 107 -15.18 2.81 -34.18
C LYS A 107 -13.65 2.91 -34.08
N MET A 108 -12.97 3.09 -35.21
CA MET A 108 -11.51 3.30 -35.23
C MET A 108 -11.13 4.61 -34.55
N ALA A 109 -11.85 5.69 -34.80
CA ALA A 109 -11.64 6.98 -34.15
C ALA A 109 -11.92 6.89 -32.64
N GLU A 110 -13.00 6.22 -32.23
CA GLU A 110 -13.35 6.01 -30.83
C GLU A 110 -12.29 5.17 -30.10
N ALA A 111 -11.82 4.08 -30.74
CA ALA A 111 -10.73 3.27 -30.21
C ALA A 111 -9.43 4.07 -30.10
N SER A 112 -9.14 4.92 -31.09
CA SER A 112 -7.98 5.81 -31.09
C SER A 112 -8.02 6.77 -29.91
N ILE A 113 -9.14 7.46 -29.69
CA ILE A 113 -9.32 8.41 -28.58
C ILE A 113 -9.19 7.68 -27.22
N LYS A 114 -9.81 6.51 -27.07
CA LYS A 114 -9.71 5.70 -25.84
C LYS A 114 -8.27 5.27 -25.56
N LEU A 115 -7.54 4.85 -26.59
CA LEU A 115 -6.14 4.45 -26.47
C LEU A 115 -5.26 5.63 -26.07
N GLU A 116 -5.41 6.77 -26.73
CA GLU A 116 -4.67 8.00 -26.42
C GLU A 116 -4.84 8.40 -24.95
N ARG A 117 -6.07 8.36 -24.43
CA ARG A 117 -6.35 8.61 -23.01
C ARG A 117 -5.69 7.60 -22.07
N LYS A 118 -5.66 6.31 -22.42
CA LYS A 118 -4.99 5.28 -21.61
C LYS A 118 -3.47 5.44 -21.61
N LEU A 119 -2.90 5.84 -22.74
CA LEU A 119 -1.46 6.06 -22.88
C LEU A 119 -1.01 7.30 -22.13
N SER A 120 -1.80 8.38 -22.10
CA SER A 120 -1.48 9.59 -21.33
C SER A 120 -1.54 9.37 -19.81
N GLN A 121 -2.38 8.45 -19.35
CA GLN A 121 -2.50 8.09 -17.94
C GLN A 121 -1.75 6.80 -17.57
N ARG A 122 -0.85 6.32 -18.44
CA ARG A 122 -0.16 5.05 -18.25
C ARG A 122 0.79 5.13 -17.04
N PRO A 123 0.59 4.31 -15.99
CA PRO A 123 1.48 4.29 -14.84
C PRO A 123 2.90 3.84 -15.20
N THR A 124 3.89 4.35 -14.47
CA THR A 124 5.28 3.92 -14.64
C THR A 124 5.50 2.52 -14.09
N ALA A 125 6.53 1.81 -14.59
CA ALA A 125 6.85 0.47 -14.11
C ALA A 125 7.16 0.44 -12.60
N ARG A 126 7.85 1.48 -12.10
CA ARG A 126 8.18 1.63 -10.67
C ARG A 126 6.92 1.78 -9.81
N GLU A 127 5.93 2.54 -10.25
CA GLU A 127 4.66 2.67 -9.52
C GLU A 127 3.89 1.35 -9.47
N LEU A 128 3.94 0.56 -10.54
CA LEU A 128 3.35 -0.78 -10.55
C LEU A 128 4.11 -1.75 -9.65
N GLU A 129 5.43 -1.61 -9.50
CA GLU A 129 6.23 -2.37 -8.53
C GLU A 129 5.90 -1.98 -7.09
N GLN A 130 5.76 -0.68 -6.80
CA GLN A 130 5.35 -0.17 -5.49
C GLN A 130 3.95 -0.66 -5.10
N ARG A 131 3.02 -0.70 -6.06
CA ARG A 131 1.68 -1.29 -5.87
C ARG A 131 1.68 -2.82 -5.89
N ASN A 132 2.85 -3.45 -6.01
CA ASN A 132 3.02 -4.90 -6.04
C ASN A 132 2.23 -5.60 -7.18
N ILE A 133 1.93 -4.86 -8.25
CA ILE A 133 1.30 -5.37 -9.48
C ILE A 133 2.39 -5.95 -10.39
N LEU A 134 3.48 -5.21 -10.57
CA LEU A 134 4.67 -5.69 -11.25
C LEU A 134 5.62 -6.31 -10.22
N LYS A 135 5.88 -7.61 -10.32
CA LYS A 135 6.93 -8.25 -9.51
C LYS A 135 8.26 -7.91 -10.16
N GLY A 136 9.10 -7.11 -9.48
CA GLY A 136 10.35 -6.58 -10.03
C GLY A 136 11.19 -7.63 -10.76
N ARG A 137 11.85 -7.20 -11.85
CA ARG A 137 12.63 -8.09 -12.72
C ARG A 137 13.96 -8.45 -12.06
N TRP A 138 14.02 -9.63 -11.44
CA TRP A 138 15.26 -10.18 -10.87
C TRP A 138 15.87 -11.26 -11.78
N PRO A 139 17.22 -11.34 -11.89
CA PRO A 139 17.90 -12.19 -12.89
C PRO A 139 17.66 -13.70 -12.76
N ARG A 140 17.28 -14.21 -11.58
CA ARG A 140 17.02 -15.65 -11.34
C ARG A 140 15.53 -15.99 -11.16
N GLY A 141 14.66 -15.14 -11.68
CA GLY A 141 13.21 -15.32 -11.58
C GLY A 141 12.61 -14.66 -10.32
N PRO A 142 11.43 -14.01 -10.41
CA PRO A 142 10.80 -13.32 -9.27
C PRO A 142 10.37 -14.25 -8.13
N SER A 143 10.20 -15.55 -8.39
CA SER A 143 9.70 -16.54 -7.43
C SER A 143 10.76 -16.99 -6.42
N PHE A 144 11.99 -17.26 -6.88
CA PHE A 144 13.07 -17.79 -6.04
C PHE A 144 13.52 -16.78 -4.96
N PHE A 145 13.88 -15.56 -5.36
CA PHE A 145 14.29 -14.51 -4.41
C PHE A 145 13.17 -14.10 -3.44
N ARG A 146 11.91 -14.11 -3.88
CA ARG A 146 10.76 -13.81 -3.00
C ARG A 146 10.59 -14.91 -1.95
N SER A 147 10.76 -16.18 -2.33
CA SER A 147 10.73 -17.31 -1.41
C SER A 147 11.86 -17.22 -0.39
N GLU A 148 13.11 -17.00 -0.84
CA GLU A 148 14.25 -16.85 0.06
C GLU A 148 14.11 -15.65 0.99
N MET A 149 13.60 -14.51 0.50
CA MET A 149 13.33 -13.34 1.36
C MET A 149 12.24 -13.63 2.39
N MET A 150 11.17 -14.34 2.02
CA MET A 150 10.15 -14.75 2.98
C MET A 150 10.71 -15.76 3.99
N GLU A 151 11.51 -16.72 3.55
CA GLU A 151 12.14 -17.69 4.44
C GLU A 151 13.13 -17.02 5.40
N GLN A 152 13.95 -16.08 4.90
CA GLN A 152 14.87 -15.32 5.72
C GLN A 152 14.13 -14.42 6.71
N ARG A 153 13.07 -13.73 6.28
CA ARG A 153 12.19 -12.96 7.18
C ARG A 153 11.57 -13.86 8.25
N ARG A 154 11.06 -15.03 7.87
CA ARG A 154 10.51 -16.04 8.79
C ARG A 154 11.55 -16.50 9.80
N ARG A 155 12.77 -16.82 9.34
CA ARG A 155 13.89 -17.27 10.19
C ARG A 155 14.31 -16.20 11.19
N VAL A 156 14.44 -14.95 10.75
CA VAL A 156 14.76 -13.81 11.62
C VAL A 156 13.66 -13.57 12.64
N LEU A 157 12.39 -13.63 12.22
CA LEU A 157 11.25 -13.45 13.11
C LEU A 157 11.22 -14.53 14.20
N LEU A 158 11.36 -15.81 13.81
CA LEU A 158 11.40 -16.92 14.78
C LEU A 158 12.54 -16.75 15.79
N ARG A 159 13.72 -16.34 15.34
CA ARG A 159 14.85 -16.01 16.23
C ARG A 159 14.51 -14.84 17.15
N LYS A 160 13.89 -13.77 16.66
CA LYS A 160 13.50 -12.62 17.51
C LYS A 160 12.46 -13.01 18.56
N LEU A 161 11.50 -13.86 18.20
CA LEU A 161 10.47 -14.34 19.11
C LEU A 161 11.04 -15.29 20.17
N SER A 162 12.07 -16.10 19.84
CA SER A 162 12.72 -16.97 20.83
C SER A 162 13.50 -16.21 21.88
N PHE A 163 14.02 -15.02 21.56
CA PHE A 163 14.72 -14.12 22.50
C PHE A 163 13.81 -13.00 23.03
N ARG A 164 12.50 -13.22 23.07
CA ARG A 164 11.56 -12.24 23.61
C ARG A 164 11.71 -12.17 25.14
N PRO A 165 12.04 -11.01 25.73
CA PRO A 165 12.21 -10.89 27.18
C PRO A 165 10.89 -11.11 27.92
N THR A 166 10.99 -11.58 29.16
CA THR A 166 9.82 -11.75 30.02
C THR A 166 9.37 -10.40 30.61
N ILE A 167 8.13 -10.35 31.10
CA ILE A 167 7.60 -9.14 31.73
C ILE A 167 8.39 -8.81 33.01
N GLU A 168 8.82 -9.83 33.75
CA GLU A 168 9.64 -9.68 34.96
C GLU A 168 11.00 -9.04 34.64
N GLU A 169 11.70 -9.51 33.60
CA GLU A 169 12.95 -8.90 33.14
C GLU A 169 12.79 -7.42 32.72
N LEU A 170 11.66 -7.07 32.09
CA LEU A 170 11.38 -5.68 31.72
C LEU A 170 11.08 -4.79 32.94
N LYS A 171 10.51 -5.36 34.02
CA LYS A 171 10.30 -4.67 35.30
C LYS A 171 11.62 -4.47 36.05
N ASP A 172 12.48 -5.49 36.08
CA ASP A 172 13.83 -5.40 36.67
C ASP A 172 14.67 -4.33 35.98
N ARG A 173 14.57 -4.25 34.64
CA ARG A 173 15.23 -3.21 33.84
C ARG A 173 14.54 -1.84 33.90
N GLN A 174 13.49 -1.69 34.70
CA GLN A 174 12.72 -0.44 34.87
C GLN A 174 12.13 0.11 33.56
N ILE A 175 11.89 -0.77 32.59
CA ILE A 175 11.22 -0.42 31.32
C ILE A 175 9.70 -0.41 31.54
N ILE A 176 9.17 -1.41 32.25
CA ILE A 176 7.78 -1.45 32.70
C ILE A 176 7.75 -1.10 34.19
N LYS A 177 7.07 -0.01 34.55
CA LYS A 177 7.04 0.52 35.93
C LYS A 177 5.70 0.34 36.64
N PHE A 178 4.64 0.11 35.87
CA PHE A 178 3.30 0.00 36.41
C PHE A 178 2.92 -1.47 36.61
N ASN A 179 2.06 -1.72 37.59
CA ASN A 179 1.47 -3.03 37.80
C ASN A 179 0.20 -3.15 36.96
N ASP A 180 0.00 -4.32 36.36
CA ASP A 180 -1.16 -4.60 35.49
C ASP A 180 -2.47 -4.67 36.28
N TYR A 181 -2.37 -4.98 37.57
CA TYR A 181 -3.50 -5.06 38.49
C TYR A 181 -3.29 -4.09 39.64
N VAL A 182 -4.33 -3.32 39.92
CA VAL A 182 -4.40 -2.38 41.04
C VAL A 182 -5.52 -2.82 41.95
N GLU A 183 -5.21 -3.01 43.22
CA GLU A 183 -6.22 -3.32 44.24
C GLU A 183 -7.10 -2.09 44.47
N VAL A 184 -8.42 -2.29 44.35
CA VAL A 184 -9.42 -1.25 44.60
C VAL A 184 -10.14 -1.57 45.91
N THR A 185 -10.09 -0.64 46.86
CA THR A 185 -10.83 -0.72 48.12
C THR A 185 -11.90 0.37 48.18
N ASN A 186 -13.02 0.05 48.83
CA ASN A 186 -14.12 0.99 48.97
C ASN A 186 -13.75 2.09 49.97
N ALA A 187 -13.92 3.34 49.56
CA ALA A 187 -13.80 4.47 50.48
C ALA A 187 -15.00 4.54 51.42
N GLU A 188 -14.81 5.12 52.60
CA GLU A 188 -15.90 5.33 53.55
C GLU A 188 -17.01 6.21 52.95
N SER A 189 -18.27 5.79 53.14
CA SER A 189 -19.46 6.50 52.68
C SER A 189 -20.03 7.40 53.78
N TYR A 190 -19.41 8.55 53.99
CA TYR A 190 -19.94 9.62 54.84
C TYR A 190 -20.04 10.94 54.08
N ASP A 191 -20.85 11.87 54.59
CA ASP A 191 -21.01 13.18 53.96
C ASP A 191 -19.75 14.05 54.20
N ARG A 192 -19.04 14.36 53.12
CA ARG A 192 -17.83 15.19 53.11
C ARG A 192 -18.12 16.66 52.79
N ARG A 193 -19.40 17.06 52.78
CA ARG A 193 -19.79 18.45 52.50
C ARG A 193 -19.46 19.33 53.71
N SER A 194 -18.87 20.47 53.43
CA SER A 194 -18.63 21.53 54.41
C SER A 194 -18.91 22.87 53.75
N ASP A 195 -19.35 23.85 54.53
CA ASP A 195 -19.53 25.20 54.02
C ASP A 195 -18.18 25.82 53.65
N LYS A 196 -18.20 26.70 52.66
CA LYS A 196 -17.01 27.32 52.06
C LYS A 196 -17.03 28.81 52.40
N PRO A 197 -16.69 29.21 53.63
CA PRO A 197 -16.81 30.60 54.07
C PRO A 197 -16.02 31.56 53.18
N TRP A 198 -14.97 31.08 52.51
CA TRP A 198 -14.18 31.87 51.56
C TRP A 198 -14.96 32.37 50.32
N VAL A 199 -16.12 31.79 50.02
CA VAL A 199 -16.98 32.19 48.89
C VAL A 199 -17.67 33.53 49.16
N HIS A 200 -17.98 33.82 50.43
CA HIS A 200 -18.78 34.99 50.82
C HIS A 200 -17.97 36.23 51.18
N LEU A 201 -16.65 36.24 50.94
CA LEU A 201 -15.85 37.42 51.27
C LEU A 201 -16.16 38.62 50.38
N THR A 202 -16.47 39.73 51.02
CA THR A 202 -16.60 41.05 50.42
C THR A 202 -15.24 41.56 49.89
N PRO A 203 -15.24 42.49 48.92
CA PRO A 203 -14.00 43.11 48.44
C PRO A 203 -13.20 43.81 49.55
N GLN A 204 -13.90 44.38 50.54
CA GLN A 204 -13.30 45.04 51.70
C GLN A 204 -12.58 44.05 52.61
N GLU A 205 -13.23 42.94 52.97
CA GLU A 205 -12.61 41.87 53.77
C GLU A 205 -11.41 41.26 53.05
N LYS A 206 -11.50 41.06 51.72
CA LYS A 206 -10.36 40.61 50.92
C LYS A 206 -9.20 41.60 50.99
N ALA A 207 -9.46 42.91 50.97
CA ALA A 207 -8.42 43.92 51.09
C ALA A 207 -7.78 43.94 52.49
N ALA A 208 -8.60 43.82 53.54
CA ALA A 208 -8.12 43.70 54.91
C ALA A 208 -7.21 42.47 55.08
N ILE A 209 -7.64 41.31 54.58
CA ILE A 209 -6.84 40.07 54.61
C ILE A 209 -5.54 40.20 53.81
N ARG A 210 -5.54 40.86 52.65
CA ARG A 210 -4.29 41.10 51.90
C ARG A 210 -3.30 41.94 52.70
N LYS A 211 -3.78 42.99 53.37
CA LYS A 211 -2.96 43.86 54.22
C LYS A 211 -2.38 43.08 55.41
N GLU A 212 -3.22 42.35 56.12
CA GLU A 212 -2.83 41.52 57.27
C GLU A 212 -1.81 40.44 56.87
N LEU A 213 -2.03 39.75 55.75
CA LEU A 213 -1.10 38.74 55.24
C LEU A 213 0.24 39.33 54.81
N ASN A 214 0.27 40.55 54.27
CA ASN A 214 1.52 41.21 53.93
C ASN A 214 2.31 41.58 55.19
N GLU A 215 1.64 42.13 56.20
CA GLU A 215 2.23 42.47 57.50
C GLU A 215 2.83 41.23 58.17
N PHE A 216 2.05 40.14 58.25
CA PHE A 216 2.52 38.87 58.79
C PHE A 216 3.77 38.37 58.06
N LYS A 217 3.76 38.41 56.71
CA LYS A 217 4.88 37.94 55.89
C LYS A 217 6.13 38.79 55.99
N SER A 218 6.00 40.08 56.29
CA SER A 218 7.15 40.98 56.42
C SER A 218 7.73 40.99 57.83
N CYS A 219 6.89 40.81 58.85
CA CYS A 219 7.26 41.10 60.24
C CYS A 219 7.36 39.85 61.13
N GLU A 220 6.50 38.85 60.93
CA GLU A 220 6.39 37.70 61.85
C GLU A 220 6.85 36.38 61.22
N MET A 221 6.61 36.20 59.91
CA MET A 221 6.93 34.96 59.22
C MET A 221 8.45 34.82 59.02
N GLU A 222 9.06 33.86 59.71
CA GLU A 222 10.48 33.54 59.53
C GLU A 222 10.73 32.88 58.17
N VAL A 223 11.65 33.45 57.39
CA VAL A 223 12.08 32.91 56.10
C VAL A 223 13.59 33.03 56.03
N HIS A 224 14.26 31.95 55.60
CA HIS A 224 15.70 31.95 55.37
C HIS A 224 16.08 33.07 54.39
N GLU A 225 17.18 33.78 54.68
CA GLU A 225 17.57 35.01 53.95
C GLU A 225 17.65 34.80 52.43
N ALA A 226 18.28 33.70 51.99
CA ALA A 226 18.42 33.36 50.56
C ALA A 226 17.08 33.07 49.85
N SER A 227 16.03 32.73 50.60
CA SER A 227 14.72 32.36 50.07
C SER A 227 13.67 33.47 50.20
N ARG A 228 14.02 34.59 50.84
CA ARG A 228 13.08 35.69 51.13
C ARG A 228 12.42 36.27 49.87
N GLN A 229 13.11 36.21 48.73
CA GLN A 229 12.57 36.62 47.43
C GLN A 229 11.38 35.76 46.93
N PHE A 230 11.23 34.53 47.43
CA PHE A 230 10.12 33.64 47.08
C PHE A 230 8.88 33.87 47.94
N THR A 231 8.94 34.77 48.93
CA THR A 231 7.77 35.14 49.73
C THR A 231 6.73 35.84 48.86
N ARG A 232 5.58 35.20 48.69
CA ARG A 232 4.50 35.70 47.83
C ARG A 232 3.70 36.79 48.54
N PHE A 233 4.00 38.05 48.25
CA PHE A 233 3.20 39.20 48.70
C PHE A 233 1.92 39.41 47.88
N HIS A 234 0.93 40.04 48.50
CA HIS A 234 -0.35 40.42 47.90
C HIS A 234 -0.34 41.89 47.48
N ARG A 235 -1.16 42.25 46.49
CA ARG A 235 -1.34 43.66 46.10
C ARG A 235 -2.09 44.43 47.21
N PRO A 236 -1.78 45.72 47.41
CA PRO A 236 -2.59 46.61 48.25
C PRO A 236 -4.06 46.56 47.81
#